data_AF-A0A2E1X2I6-F1
#
_entry.id   AF-A0A2E1X2I6-F1
#
_cell.length_a   1.000
_cell.length_b   1.000
_cell.length_c   1.000
_cell.angle_alpha   90.00
_cell.angle_beta   90.00
_cell.angle_gamma   90.00
#
_symmetry.space_group_name_H-M   'P 1'
#
loop_
_entity.id
_entity.type
_entity.pdbx_description
1 polymer ?
#
loop_
_entity_poly.entity_id
_entity_poly.type
_entity_poly.pdbx_seq_one_letter_code
_entity_poly.pdbx_strand_id
1 'polypeptide(L)'
;MIELLVVLSIVTMVLGMSVSVFRSFGDAQTLEVAASGVSTAVRSARNWSISSGMPSRVLVDPDNRRVTAFGFQTVAAWDFETLDGLAKEVALDPGMNIPGAFREIAEVTGHVESCKGSIGAAALFVDDGAAMRARYLPRYDMTNGLSAEAWVRYWQPPWHPDDGIEPHGGFSDPRREMRLAVIGIPGSFEMGILADGAAYLELGDPDAAIDGVYFRAQTEGALVFSERWVHLRMTFDGIELVIEVDGVEHYWIPDGFEMVDPGDWPPLPNKVPAGDGDLWISHPNRFFLGAIDQVVLRSATEPQVVELPLDIELLGPPILVHLDGHGALDPLRHDLPVVIYVAEIGDFVETEAADGTAVAGETFRDQISRKRREKAEQDAAIEKAFGDPIADLMHYLEDWGQDTDAIPGQPEPEYSLPMTPGLHIGIGDVDGVSVLRLHNVVIDLTGAIRG
;
A
#
# COMPACT_ATOMS: atom_id res chain seq x y z
N MET A 1 -55.43 42.54 8.42
CA MET A 1 -55.39 41.11 8.01
C MET A 1 -54.50 40.89 6.79
N ILE A 2 -54.65 41.69 5.72
CA ILE A 2 -53.81 41.59 4.50
C ILE A 2 -52.32 41.87 4.79
N GLU A 3 -52.01 42.90 5.58
CA GLU A 3 -50.61 43.18 6.00
C GLU A 3 -49.95 42.00 6.73
N LEU A 4 -50.70 41.30 7.57
CA LEU A 4 -50.18 40.17 8.35
C LEU A 4 -49.87 38.97 7.44
N LEU A 5 -50.66 38.77 6.37
CA LEU A 5 -50.40 37.76 5.34
C LEU A 5 -49.16 38.08 4.51
N VAL A 6 -48.94 39.35 4.16
CA VAL A 6 -47.76 39.78 3.40
C VAL A 6 -46.48 39.63 4.22
N VAL A 7 -46.52 39.98 5.51
CA VAL A 7 -45.37 39.78 6.40
C VAL A 7 -45.07 38.30 6.56
N LEU A 8 -46.10 37.46 6.73
CA LEU A 8 -45.90 36.01 6.85
C LEU A 8 -45.31 35.41 5.56
N SER A 9 -45.76 35.86 4.37
CA SER A 9 -45.27 35.36 3.09
C SER A 9 -43.81 35.75 2.84
N ILE A 10 -43.41 36.96 3.23
CA ILE A 10 -42.01 37.39 3.13
C ILE A 10 -41.14 36.57 4.08
N VAL A 11 -41.59 36.34 5.31
CA VAL A 11 -40.84 35.55 6.30
C VAL A 11 -40.69 34.10 5.85
N THR A 12 -41.72 33.46 5.28
CA THR A 12 -41.59 32.11 4.71
C THR A 12 -40.71 32.06 3.47
N MET A 13 -40.73 33.09 2.62
CA MET A 13 -39.81 33.17 1.47
C MET A 13 -38.35 33.27 1.93
N VAL A 14 -38.08 34.13 2.92
CA VAL A 14 -36.72 34.30 3.46
C VAL A 14 -36.26 33.04 4.20
N LEU A 15 -37.13 32.39 4.96
CA LEU A 15 -36.82 31.10 5.60
C LEU A 15 -36.58 29.99 4.57
N GLY A 16 -37.40 29.91 3.52
CA GLY A 16 -37.24 28.94 2.44
C GLY A 16 -35.92 29.11 1.68
N MET A 17 -35.58 30.36 1.34
CA MET A 17 -34.28 30.67 0.71
C MET A 17 -33.11 30.38 1.65
N SER A 18 -33.22 30.68 2.95
CA SER A 18 -32.15 30.43 3.91
C SER A 18 -31.88 28.94 4.11
N VAL A 19 -32.91 28.11 4.16
CA VAL A 19 -32.78 26.64 4.29
C VAL A 19 -32.22 26.01 3.02
N SER A 20 -32.63 26.47 1.83
CA SER A 20 -32.08 26.01 0.54
C SER A 20 -30.59 26.35 0.41
N VAL A 21 -30.20 27.59 0.75
CA VAL A 21 -28.79 28.01 0.73
C VAL A 21 -27.97 27.19 1.73
N PHE A 22 -28.44 27.00 2.97
CA PHE A 22 -27.72 26.19 3.95
C PHE A 22 -27.56 24.72 3.54
N ARG A 23 -28.51 24.15 2.79
CA ARG A 23 -28.42 22.78 2.28
C ARG A 23 -27.43 22.67 1.12
N SER A 24 -27.48 23.62 0.18
CA SER A 24 -26.52 23.69 -0.96
C SER A 24 -25.06 23.85 -0.50
N PHE A 25 -24.81 24.51 0.63
CA PHE A 25 -23.47 24.63 1.22
C PHE A 25 -23.01 23.36 1.95
N GLY A 26 -23.93 22.55 2.46
CA GLY A 26 -23.60 21.26 3.07
C GLY A 26 -23.19 20.23 2.02
N ASP A 27 -23.97 20.12 0.94
CA ASP A 27 -23.80 19.06 -0.07
C ASP A 27 -22.54 19.27 -0.93
N ALA A 28 -22.21 20.52 -1.30
CA ALA A 28 -20.98 20.82 -2.04
C ALA A 28 -19.68 20.57 -1.22
N GLN A 29 -19.74 20.57 0.11
CA GLN A 29 -18.59 20.29 0.97
C GLN A 29 -18.35 18.78 1.14
N THR A 30 -19.38 17.94 1.00
CA THR A 30 -19.28 16.50 1.27
C THR A 30 -18.30 15.81 0.32
N LEU A 31 -18.35 16.12 -0.98
CA LEU A 31 -17.42 15.58 -1.97
C LEU A 31 -15.97 16.01 -1.71
N GLU A 32 -15.75 17.29 -1.41
CA GLU A 32 -14.40 17.82 -1.14
C GLU A 32 -13.80 17.21 0.14
N VAL A 33 -14.61 17.05 1.19
CA VAL A 33 -14.21 16.39 2.43
C VAL A 33 -13.88 14.92 2.20
N ALA A 34 -14.72 14.21 1.44
CA ALA A 34 -14.52 12.81 1.09
C ALA A 34 -13.22 12.62 0.28
N ALA A 35 -13.01 13.41 -0.76
CA ALA A 35 -11.79 13.42 -1.56
C ALA A 35 -10.55 13.78 -0.72
N SER A 36 -10.65 14.78 0.17
CA SER A 36 -9.57 15.12 1.10
C SER A 36 -9.26 13.97 2.06
N GLY A 37 -10.29 13.21 2.48
CA GLY A 37 -10.14 11.98 3.25
C GLY A 37 -9.31 10.94 2.51
N VAL A 38 -9.68 10.63 1.26
CA VAL A 38 -8.93 9.72 0.38
C VAL A 38 -7.48 10.18 0.21
N SER A 39 -7.27 11.46 -0.12
CA SER A 39 -5.93 12.05 -0.24
C SER A 39 -5.12 11.92 1.05
N THR A 40 -5.76 12.08 2.21
CA THR A 40 -5.12 11.92 3.52
C THR A 40 -4.71 10.47 3.77
N ALA A 41 -5.55 9.48 3.44
CA ALA A 41 -5.20 8.06 3.57
C ALA A 41 -3.97 7.71 2.72
N VAL A 42 -3.94 8.15 1.46
CA VAL A 42 -2.78 7.95 0.58
C VAL A 42 -1.52 8.64 1.12
N ARG A 43 -1.65 9.87 1.63
CA ARG A 43 -0.53 10.60 2.26
C ARG A 43 0.00 9.86 3.48
N SER A 44 -0.86 9.26 4.29
CA SER A 44 -0.44 8.48 5.45
C SER A 44 0.37 7.25 5.04
N ALA A 45 -0.11 6.47 4.06
CA ALA A 45 0.66 5.36 3.50
C ALA A 45 2.04 5.80 3.04
N ARG A 46 2.10 6.87 2.23
CA ARG A 46 3.36 7.47 1.77
C ARG A 46 4.28 7.89 2.91
N ASN A 47 3.75 8.52 3.95
CA ASN A 47 4.53 8.96 5.10
C ASN A 47 5.05 7.77 5.91
N TRP A 48 4.28 6.68 6.04
CA TRP A 48 4.76 5.44 6.63
C TRP A 48 5.89 4.84 5.82
N SER A 49 5.79 4.82 4.49
CA SER A 49 6.90 4.35 3.65
C SER A 49 8.18 5.14 3.87
N ILE A 50 8.10 6.48 3.77
CA ILE A 50 9.26 7.35 3.94
C ILE A 50 9.89 7.21 5.33
N SER A 51 9.06 7.10 6.38
CA SER A 51 9.55 7.06 7.76
C SER A 51 10.09 5.69 8.18
N SER A 52 9.55 4.60 7.63
CA SER A 52 9.95 3.23 7.96
C SER A 52 10.96 2.64 6.97
N GLY A 53 11.10 3.23 5.79
CA GLY A 53 11.84 2.68 4.65
C GLY A 53 11.16 1.47 4.01
N MET A 54 9.91 1.17 4.36
CA MET A 54 9.18 0.00 3.90
C MET A 54 8.14 0.34 2.83
N PRO A 55 7.84 -0.59 1.91
CA PRO A 55 6.66 -0.47 1.07
C PRO A 55 5.38 -0.31 1.90
N SER A 56 4.42 0.46 1.39
CA SER A 56 3.09 0.63 1.98
C SER A 56 2.02 0.41 0.91
N ARG A 57 0.77 0.24 1.34
CA ARG A 57 -0.31 -0.11 0.42
C ARG A 57 -1.56 0.71 0.70
N VAL A 58 -2.33 0.96 -0.34
CA VAL A 58 -3.66 1.58 -0.24
C VAL A 58 -4.65 0.71 -0.99
N LEU A 59 -5.58 0.09 -0.25
CA LEU A 59 -6.72 -0.60 -0.83
C LEU A 59 -7.82 0.43 -1.08
N VAL A 60 -8.19 0.60 -2.34
CA VAL A 60 -9.38 1.33 -2.76
C VAL A 60 -10.47 0.30 -3.00
N ASP A 61 -11.53 0.34 -2.21
CA ASP A 61 -12.64 -0.60 -2.22
C ASP A 61 -13.96 0.12 -2.54
N PRO A 62 -14.32 0.22 -3.82
CA PRO A 62 -15.57 0.81 -4.29
C PRO A 62 -16.81 0.13 -3.75
N ASP A 63 -16.82 -1.20 -3.68
CA ASP A 63 -17.98 -2.00 -3.26
C ASP A 63 -18.37 -1.69 -1.81
N ASN A 64 -17.37 -1.50 -0.94
CA ASN A 64 -17.58 -1.13 0.45
C ASN A 64 -17.52 0.38 0.72
N ARG A 65 -17.27 1.22 -0.30
CA ARG A 65 -17.06 2.67 -0.20
C ARG A 65 -15.97 3.03 0.81
N ARG A 66 -14.84 2.32 0.75
CA ARG A 66 -13.73 2.47 1.71
C ARG A 66 -12.39 2.65 1.00
N VAL A 67 -11.54 3.48 1.59
CA VAL A 67 -10.11 3.53 1.28
C VAL A 67 -9.34 3.18 2.53
N THR A 68 -8.50 2.16 2.45
CA THR A 68 -7.74 1.64 3.59
C THR A 68 -6.25 1.74 3.30
N ALA A 69 -5.53 2.51 4.11
CA ALA A 69 -4.09 2.61 4.04
C ALA A 69 -3.42 1.67 5.06
N PHE A 70 -2.42 0.92 4.58
CA PHE A 70 -1.61 -0.01 5.35
C PHE A 70 -0.15 0.46 5.35
N GLY A 71 0.54 0.31 6.46
CA GLY A 71 1.95 0.65 6.57
C GLY A 71 2.62 -0.04 7.74
N PHE A 72 3.91 0.28 7.94
CA PHE A 72 4.72 -0.28 9.01
C PHE A 72 5.28 0.82 9.89
N GLN A 73 5.44 0.50 11.17
CA GLN A 73 6.16 1.32 12.13
C GLN A 73 7.28 0.52 12.77
N THR A 74 8.44 1.13 12.99
CA THR A 74 9.56 0.46 13.67
C THR A 74 9.29 0.40 15.16
N VAL A 75 9.37 -0.81 15.73
CA VAL A 75 9.06 -1.07 17.15
C VAL A 75 10.29 -1.48 17.97
N ALA A 76 11.32 -2.00 17.30
CA ALA A 76 12.58 -2.40 17.90
C ALA A 76 13.71 -2.31 16.87
N ALA A 77 14.91 -1.95 17.32
CA ALA A 77 16.12 -2.06 16.50
C ALA A 77 17.38 -2.21 17.37
N TRP A 78 18.35 -2.99 16.91
CA TRP A 78 19.67 -3.17 17.55
C TRP A 78 20.76 -3.10 16.49
N ASP A 79 21.68 -2.13 16.65
CA ASP A 79 22.82 -1.91 15.77
C ASP A 79 24.12 -2.53 16.31
N PHE A 80 24.12 -2.99 17.57
CA PHE A 80 25.26 -3.57 18.28
C PHE A 80 26.52 -2.70 18.36
N GLU A 81 26.44 -1.40 18.06
CA GLU A 81 27.60 -0.51 18.06
C GLU A 81 28.21 -0.33 19.47
N THR A 82 27.45 -0.64 20.53
CA THR A 82 27.98 -0.70 21.90
C THR A 82 28.98 -1.84 22.12
N LEU A 83 29.02 -2.82 21.23
CA LEU A 83 30.01 -3.90 21.25
C LEU A 83 31.32 -3.47 20.56
N ASP A 84 31.35 -2.30 19.89
CA ASP A 84 32.56 -1.77 19.29
C ASP A 84 33.59 -1.40 20.36
N GLY A 85 34.84 -1.74 20.11
CA GLY A 85 35.93 -1.58 21.07
C GLY A 85 36.01 -2.63 22.18
N LEU A 86 35.05 -3.56 22.30
CA LEU A 86 35.24 -4.77 23.12
C LEU A 86 36.28 -5.68 22.48
N ALA A 87 36.95 -6.48 23.30
CA ALA A 87 37.86 -7.50 22.80
C ALA A 87 37.07 -8.50 21.94
N LYS A 88 37.47 -8.64 20.68
CA LYS A 88 36.87 -9.60 19.74
C LYS A 88 37.15 -11.02 20.23
N GLU A 89 36.23 -11.93 19.94
CA GLU A 89 36.36 -13.35 20.30
C GLU A 89 36.43 -13.58 21.83
N VAL A 90 35.85 -12.65 22.59
CA VAL A 90 35.66 -12.78 24.03
C VAL A 90 34.16 -12.83 24.31
N ALA A 91 33.75 -13.86 25.05
CA ALA A 91 32.38 -14.03 25.50
C ALA A 91 31.93 -12.82 26.33
N LEU A 92 30.76 -12.30 25.97
CA LEU A 92 30.04 -11.30 26.74
C LEU A 92 29.52 -11.94 28.03
N ASP A 93 29.48 -11.15 29.11
CA ASP A 93 28.97 -11.63 30.38
C ASP A 93 27.47 -11.96 30.26
N PRO A 94 27.00 -13.14 30.71
CA PRO A 94 25.58 -13.43 30.81
C PRO A 94 24.88 -12.39 31.71
N GLY A 95 23.73 -11.89 31.27
CA GLY A 95 23.02 -10.78 31.91
C GLY A 95 23.50 -9.39 31.47
N MET A 96 24.49 -9.28 30.58
CA MET A 96 24.88 -8.01 29.99
C MET A 96 23.73 -7.43 29.17
N ASN A 97 23.44 -6.15 29.41
CA ASN A 97 22.40 -5.40 28.71
C ASN A 97 22.96 -4.74 27.46
N ILE A 98 22.40 -5.09 26.31
CA ILE A 98 22.68 -4.49 25.02
C ILE A 98 21.55 -3.51 24.69
N PRO A 99 21.84 -2.19 24.66
CA PRO A 99 20.81 -1.21 24.35
C PRO A 99 20.40 -1.30 22.87
N GLY A 100 19.11 -1.14 22.62
CA GLY A 100 18.53 -0.94 21.30
C GLY A 100 17.86 0.42 21.17
N ALA A 101 17.31 0.70 20.00
CA ALA A 101 16.46 1.86 19.77
C ALA A 101 15.21 1.84 20.66
N PHE A 102 14.53 3.00 20.79
CA PHE A 102 13.29 3.12 21.55
C PHE A 102 13.39 2.71 23.04
N ARG A 103 14.60 2.81 23.61
CA ARG A 103 14.94 2.39 24.98
C ARG A 103 14.81 0.88 25.21
N GLU A 104 14.95 0.10 24.13
CA GLU A 104 15.04 -1.35 24.24
C GLU A 104 16.33 -1.81 24.91
N ILE A 105 16.24 -2.97 25.54
CA ILE A 105 17.37 -3.65 26.13
C ILE A 105 17.22 -5.14 25.83
N ALA A 106 18.22 -5.71 25.17
CA ALA A 106 18.37 -7.15 25.01
C ALA A 106 19.41 -7.65 26.01
N GLU A 107 19.07 -8.66 26.80
CA GLU A 107 19.93 -9.30 27.79
C GLU A 107 20.62 -10.52 27.18
N VAL A 108 21.95 -10.62 27.31
CA VAL A 108 22.71 -11.80 26.85
C VAL A 108 22.38 -13.01 27.73
N THR A 109 21.93 -14.13 27.16
CA THR A 109 21.56 -15.34 27.93
C THR A 109 22.46 -16.56 27.70
N GLY A 110 23.25 -16.59 26.62
CA GLY A 110 24.15 -17.69 26.27
C GLY A 110 25.54 -17.22 25.81
N HIS A 111 26.30 -18.06 25.11
CA HIS A 111 27.64 -17.70 24.64
C HIS A 111 27.56 -16.79 23.41
N VAL A 112 27.61 -15.48 23.66
CA VAL A 112 27.65 -14.45 22.63
C VAL A 112 28.98 -13.70 22.72
N GLU A 113 29.61 -13.44 21.58
CA GLU A 113 30.87 -12.70 21.47
C GLU A 113 30.68 -11.44 20.61
N SER A 114 31.58 -10.45 20.76
CA SER A 114 31.66 -9.35 19.82
C SER A 114 32.51 -9.74 18.60
N CYS A 115 32.05 -9.40 17.41
CA CYS A 115 32.80 -9.58 16.17
C CYS A 115 32.68 -8.36 15.24
N LYS A 116 33.38 -8.38 14.11
CA LYS A 116 33.24 -7.34 13.09
C LYS A 116 31.90 -7.50 12.37
N GLY A 117 31.06 -6.48 12.42
CA GLY A 117 29.75 -6.46 11.77
C GLY A 117 29.79 -6.23 10.27
N SER A 118 28.59 -6.26 9.68
CA SER A 118 28.32 -5.72 8.35
C SER A 118 28.57 -4.21 8.34
N ILE A 119 28.20 -3.55 9.44
CA ILE A 119 28.50 -2.17 9.80
C ILE A 119 29.05 -2.25 11.23
N GLY A 120 30.16 -1.55 11.52
CA GLY A 120 30.71 -1.49 12.88
C GLY A 120 30.96 -2.86 13.54
N ALA A 121 30.21 -3.14 14.62
CA ALA A 121 30.29 -4.35 15.42
C ALA A 121 29.01 -5.19 15.32
N ALA A 122 29.14 -6.50 15.55
CA ALA A 122 28.02 -7.43 15.52
C ALA A 122 28.10 -8.46 16.65
N ALA A 123 26.97 -9.10 16.93
CA ALA A 123 26.88 -10.21 17.87
C ALA A 123 27.17 -11.53 17.17
N LEU A 124 28.17 -12.27 17.66
CA LEU A 124 28.51 -13.63 17.22
C LEU A 124 27.95 -14.63 18.24
N PHE A 125 27.07 -15.52 17.80
CA PHE A 125 26.46 -16.59 18.58
C PHE A 125 27.24 -17.87 18.28
N VAL A 126 27.77 -18.52 19.32
CA VAL A 126 28.85 -19.53 19.17
C VAL A 126 28.39 -20.95 19.50
N ASP A 127 27.32 -21.12 20.27
CA ASP A 127 26.85 -22.44 20.69
C ASP A 127 25.32 -22.55 20.79
N ASP A 128 24.86 -23.75 21.13
CA ASP A 128 23.46 -24.00 21.46
C ASP A 128 23.04 -23.15 22.66
N GLY A 129 21.98 -22.36 22.48
CA GLY A 129 21.47 -21.50 23.53
C GLY A 129 22.05 -20.09 23.54
N ALA A 130 23.03 -19.79 22.68
CA ALA A 130 23.47 -18.43 22.42
C ALA A 130 22.31 -17.59 21.89
N ALA A 131 21.81 -16.67 22.71
CA ALA A 131 20.72 -15.78 22.36
C ALA A 131 20.80 -14.48 23.16
N MET A 132 20.06 -13.48 22.70
CA MET A 132 19.74 -12.30 23.48
C MET A 132 18.23 -12.17 23.66
N ARG A 133 17.80 -11.83 24.87
CA ARG A 133 16.40 -11.72 25.25
C ARG A 133 15.99 -10.27 25.47
N ALA A 134 15.05 -9.78 24.67
CA ALA A 134 14.35 -8.53 24.94
C ALA A 134 12.98 -8.84 25.55
N ARG A 135 12.68 -8.23 26.70
CA ARG A 135 11.38 -8.42 27.36
C ARG A 135 10.25 -8.05 26.39
N TYR A 136 9.18 -8.85 26.39
CA TYR A 136 7.99 -8.52 25.61
C TYR A 136 7.42 -7.14 26.00
N LEU A 137 7.12 -6.33 24.99
CA LEU A 137 6.43 -5.06 25.16
C LEU A 137 5.16 -5.04 24.30
N PRO A 138 4.09 -4.34 24.71
CA PRO A 138 2.85 -4.25 23.93
C PRO A 138 3.04 -3.70 22.50
N ARG A 139 4.10 -2.93 22.25
CA ARG A 139 4.44 -2.45 20.90
C ARG A 139 4.93 -3.58 19.96
N TYR A 140 5.23 -4.75 20.49
CA TYR A 140 5.55 -5.95 19.73
C TYR A 140 4.29 -6.72 19.31
N ASP A 141 3.10 -6.13 19.48
CA ASP A 141 1.90 -6.66 18.85
C ASP A 141 2.07 -6.61 17.33
N MET A 142 2.21 -7.79 16.74
CA MET A 142 2.36 -8.01 15.30
C MET A 142 1.07 -8.54 14.68
N THR A 143 -0.07 -8.51 15.39
CA THR A 143 -1.31 -9.19 14.96
C THR A 143 -1.72 -8.84 13.52
N ASN A 144 -1.52 -7.59 13.12
CA ASN A 144 -1.87 -7.09 11.78
C ASN A 144 -0.79 -7.36 10.71
N GLY A 145 0.40 -7.82 11.12
CA GLY A 145 1.54 -8.01 10.24
C GLY A 145 2.87 -7.61 10.91
N LEU A 146 3.96 -8.07 10.33
CA LEU A 146 5.33 -7.81 10.78
C LEU A 146 6.27 -7.60 9.59
N SER A 147 7.36 -6.87 9.85
CA SER A 147 8.55 -6.93 9.03
C SER A 147 9.76 -7.08 9.92
N ALA A 148 10.53 -8.15 9.70
CA ALA A 148 11.77 -8.42 10.40
C ALA A 148 12.93 -8.30 9.41
N GLU A 149 14.02 -7.67 9.86
CA GLU A 149 15.19 -7.38 9.04
C GLU A 149 16.46 -7.58 9.88
N ALA A 150 17.48 -8.17 9.27
CA ALA A 150 18.80 -8.31 9.89
C ALA A 150 19.88 -8.57 8.85
N TRP A 151 21.10 -8.18 9.14
CA TRP A 151 22.28 -8.73 8.48
C TRP A 151 22.71 -10.01 9.19
N VAL A 152 22.98 -11.04 8.42
CA VAL A 152 23.33 -12.37 8.93
C VAL A 152 24.57 -12.91 8.24
N ARG A 153 25.38 -13.64 8.99
CA ARG A 153 26.48 -14.46 8.46
C ARG A 153 26.51 -15.73 9.29
N TYR A 154 26.18 -16.87 8.70
CA TYR A 154 25.99 -18.10 9.45
C TYR A 154 27.03 -19.17 9.07
N TRP A 155 27.34 -20.06 10.00
CA TRP A 155 28.11 -21.25 9.68
C TRP A 155 27.20 -22.31 9.07
N GLN A 156 27.54 -22.77 7.87
CA GLN A 156 26.86 -23.89 7.25
C GLN A 156 27.58 -25.19 7.65
N PRO A 157 26.85 -26.18 8.20
CA PRO A 157 27.43 -27.47 8.49
C PRO A 157 27.92 -28.13 7.19
N PRO A 158 29.10 -28.79 7.23
CA PRO A 158 29.59 -29.53 6.09
C PRO A 158 28.59 -30.63 5.75
N TRP A 159 28.32 -30.81 4.45
CA TRP A 159 27.53 -31.94 3.97
C TRP A 159 28.36 -33.21 4.07
N HIS A 160 27.79 -34.27 4.64
CA HIS A 160 28.40 -35.59 4.66
C HIS A 160 27.70 -36.53 3.65
N PRO A 161 28.44 -37.40 2.94
CA PRO A 161 27.85 -38.36 2.01
C PRO A 161 26.82 -39.32 2.63
N ASP A 162 26.90 -39.52 3.95
CA ASP A 162 25.96 -40.35 4.71
C ASP A 162 24.60 -39.66 4.92
N ASP A 163 24.50 -38.35 4.66
CA ASP A 163 23.29 -37.55 4.86
C ASP A 163 22.27 -37.71 3.71
N GLY A 164 22.66 -38.23 2.54
CA GLY A 164 21.74 -38.56 1.44
C GLY A 164 22.11 -38.00 0.06
N ILE A 165 21.10 -37.58 -0.71
CA ILE A 165 21.25 -37.14 -2.13
C ILE A 165 21.86 -35.72 -2.19
N GLU A 166 22.67 -35.49 -3.24
CA GLU A 166 23.66 -34.42 -3.46
C GLU A 166 23.31 -32.95 -3.10
N PRO A 167 24.36 -32.12 -2.84
CA PRO A 167 24.37 -30.92 -1.98
C PRO A 167 23.95 -29.61 -2.70
N HIS A 168 23.10 -29.69 -3.70
CA HIS A 168 22.75 -28.52 -4.52
C HIS A 168 21.69 -27.59 -3.89
N GLY A 169 21.40 -27.73 -2.58
CA GLY A 169 20.46 -26.82 -1.89
C GLY A 169 19.00 -27.01 -2.34
N GLY A 170 18.65 -28.22 -2.80
CA GLY A 170 17.27 -28.57 -3.11
C GLY A 170 16.47 -28.86 -1.84
N PHE A 171 15.14 -28.89 -1.97
CA PHE A 171 14.22 -29.10 -0.84
C PHE A 171 14.41 -30.43 -0.07
N SER A 172 15.12 -31.41 -0.65
CA SER A 172 15.47 -32.69 -0.03
C SER A 172 16.78 -32.66 0.78
N ASP A 173 17.44 -31.51 0.92
CA ASP A 173 18.69 -31.40 1.70
C ASP A 173 18.40 -31.61 3.20
N PRO A 174 19.01 -32.60 3.86
CA PRO A 174 18.75 -32.91 5.28
C PRO A 174 19.16 -31.77 6.22
N ARG A 175 20.05 -30.88 5.78
CA ARG A 175 20.42 -29.68 6.55
C ARG A 175 19.24 -28.73 6.75
N ARG A 176 18.16 -28.87 5.97
CA ARG A 176 16.92 -28.10 6.11
C ARG A 176 16.19 -28.35 7.42
N GLU A 177 16.45 -29.47 8.09
CA GLU A 177 15.91 -29.72 9.43
C GLU A 177 16.53 -28.83 10.50
N MET A 178 17.75 -28.32 10.25
CA MET A 178 18.45 -27.43 11.18
C MET A 178 18.05 -25.97 10.94
N ARG A 179 17.24 -25.45 11.88
CA ARG A 179 16.75 -24.07 11.88
C ARG A 179 17.67 -23.16 12.67
N LEU A 180 18.16 -22.13 11.99
CA LEU A 180 18.99 -21.07 12.54
C LEU A 180 18.11 -19.82 12.70
N ALA A 181 17.45 -19.71 13.87
CA ALA A 181 16.59 -18.57 14.18
C ALA A 181 17.42 -17.28 14.29
N VAL A 182 16.95 -16.20 13.67
CA VAL A 182 17.60 -14.88 13.69
C VAL A 182 16.87 -13.95 14.65
N ILE A 183 15.54 -13.90 14.57
CA ILE A 183 14.69 -13.15 15.47
C ILE A 183 13.30 -13.79 15.55
N GLY A 184 12.68 -13.78 16.72
CA GLY A 184 11.32 -14.27 16.85
C GLY A 184 10.70 -14.05 18.22
N ILE A 185 9.38 -14.20 18.27
CA ILE A 185 8.60 -14.29 19.51
C ILE A 185 7.95 -15.67 19.50
N PRO A 186 8.25 -16.54 20.49
CA PRO A 186 7.66 -17.87 20.59
C PRO A 186 6.13 -17.82 20.49
N GLY A 187 5.59 -18.69 19.65
CA GLY A 187 4.16 -18.79 19.35
C GLY A 187 3.56 -17.67 18.49
N SER A 188 4.37 -16.67 18.08
CA SER A 188 3.92 -15.58 17.20
C SER A 188 4.57 -15.66 15.82
N PHE A 189 5.89 -15.52 15.75
CA PHE A 189 6.65 -15.59 14.51
C PHE A 189 8.12 -15.92 14.76
N GLU A 190 8.79 -16.45 13.75
CA GLU A 190 10.23 -16.66 13.72
C GLU A 190 10.76 -16.38 12.31
N MET A 191 11.74 -15.49 12.19
CA MET A 191 12.53 -15.29 10.98
C MET A 191 13.88 -16.00 11.16
N GLY A 192 14.30 -16.77 10.16
CA GLY A 192 15.58 -17.46 10.23
C GLY A 192 16.09 -17.98 8.89
N ILE A 193 17.14 -18.80 9.00
CA ILE A 193 17.81 -19.46 7.89
C ILE A 193 17.81 -20.96 8.18
N LEU A 194 17.60 -21.77 7.16
CA LEU A 194 17.87 -23.19 7.23
C LEU A 194 19.34 -23.45 6.92
N ALA A 195 19.92 -24.52 7.44
CA ALA A 195 21.35 -24.73 7.30
C ALA A 195 21.82 -25.05 5.87
N ASP A 196 20.91 -25.35 4.95
CA ASP A 196 21.18 -25.43 3.50
C ASP A 196 21.30 -24.04 2.84
N GLY A 197 20.97 -22.96 3.55
CA GLY A 197 20.98 -21.58 3.05
C GLY A 197 19.61 -21.09 2.54
N ALA A 198 18.52 -21.81 2.78
CA ALA A 198 17.18 -21.28 2.55
C ALA A 198 16.81 -20.25 3.63
N ALA A 199 16.08 -19.21 3.25
CA ALA A 199 15.51 -18.26 4.19
C ALA A 199 14.06 -18.66 4.50
N TYR A 200 13.61 -18.51 5.75
CA TYR A 200 12.25 -18.85 6.15
C TYR A 200 11.60 -17.84 7.09
N LEU A 201 10.28 -17.67 6.93
CA LEU A 201 9.40 -16.98 7.87
C LEU A 201 8.38 -17.98 8.39
N GLU A 202 8.34 -18.14 9.70
CA GLU A 202 7.34 -18.91 10.43
C GLU A 202 6.35 -17.96 11.11
N LEU A 203 5.07 -18.28 11.00
CA LEU A 203 3.95 -17.60 11.65
C LEU A 203 3.23 -18.62 12.53
N GLY A 204 3.14 -18.34 13.83
CA GLY A 204 2.49 -19.16 14.84
C GLY A 204 3.36 -20.23 15.48
N ASP A 205 2.70 -21.22 16.11
CA ASP A 205 3.35 -22.28 16.88
C ASP A 205 3.18 -23.65 16.20
N PRO A 206 4.27 -24.31 15.76
CA PRO A 206 4.21 -25.66 15.20
C PRO A 206 3.72 -26.70 16.21
N ASP A 207 3.98 -26.52 17.52
CA ASP A 207 3.59 -27.49 18.55
C ASP A 207 2.09 -27.41 18.88
N ALA A 208 1.45 -26.26 18.58
CA ALA A 208 0.02 -26.05 18.72
C ALA A 208 -0.78 -26.38 17.45
N ALA A 209 -0.14 -26.84 16.36
CA ALA A 209 -0.71 -26.98 15.01
C ALA A 209 -1.89 -27.95 14.84
N ILE A 210 -2.39 -28.55 15.94
CA ILE A 210 -3.67 -29.28 15.94
C ILE A 210 -4.86 -28.30 16.10
N ASP A 211 -4.66 -27.20 16.84
CA ASP A 211 -5.69 -26.18 17.16
C ASP A 211 -5.23 -24.73 16.84
N GLY A 212 -3.99 -24.53 16.39
CA GLY A 212 -3.36 -23.22 16.12
C GLY A 212 -3.13 -22.91 14.64
N VAL A 213 -2.89 -21.64 14.34
CA VAL A 213 -2.53 -21.16 12.99
C VAL A 213 -1.01 -21.25 12.85
N TYR A 214 -0.51 -22.34 12.27
CA TYR A 214 0.90 -22.50 11.92
C TYR A 214 1.07 -22.39 10.41
N PHE A 215 2.06 -21.60 9.98
CA PHE A 215 2.44 -21.47 8.58
C PHE A 215 3.94 -21.15 8.49
N ARG A 216 4.71 -21.93 7.73
CA ARG A 216 6.09 -21.57 7.38
C ARG A 216 6.22 -21.39 5.88
N ALA A 217 6.68 -20.22 5.45
CA ALA A 217 7.17 -19.97 4.11
C ALA A 217 8.69 -20.15 4.09
N GLN A 218 9.21 -20.83 3.07
CA GLN A 218 10.64 -21.03 2.88
C GLN A 218 11.04 -20.92 1.41
N THR A 219 12.22 -20.39 1.15
CA THR A 219 12.80 -20.31 -0.20
C THR A 219 13.47 -21.62 -0.61
N GLU A 220 14.01 -21.69 -1.83
CA GLU A 220 15.04 -22.67 -2.17
C GLU A 220 16.31 -22.49 -1.33
N GLY A 221 17.10 -23.55 -1.20
CA GLY A 221 18.39 -23.53 -0.50
C GLY A 221 19.47 -22.78 -1.26
N ALA A 222 20.63 -22.62 -0.62
CA ALA A 222 21.80 -21.93 -1.16
C ALA A 222 21.58 -20.46 -1.62
N LEU A 223 20.48 -19.82 -1.20
CA LEU A 223 20.26 -18.39 -1.42
C LEU A 223 21.09 -17.53 -0.47
N VAL A 224 21.12 -17.93 0.81
CA VAL A 224 21.94 -17.29 1.84
C VAL A 224 23.30 -17.98 1.89
N PHE A 225 24.35 -17.22 1.63
CA PHE A 225 25.71 -17.74 1.60
C PHE A 225 26.35 -17.62 2.98
N SER A 226 26.84 -18.74 3.52
CA SER A 226 27.38 -18.86 4.88
C SER A 226 28.52 -17.89 5.22
N GLU A 227 29.50 -17.74 4.34
CA GLU A 227 30.74 -17.01 4.64
C GLU A 227 30.67 -15.49 4.37
N ARG A 228 29.51 -14.95 3.98
CA ARG A 228 29.34 -13.51 3.72
C ARG A 228 28.19 -12.93 4.54
N TRP A 229 28.28 -11.64 4.80
CA TRP A 229 27.14 -10.88 5.29
C TRP A 229 26.08 -10.84 4.20
N VAL A 230 24.88 -11.29 4.55
CA VAL A 230 23.68 -11.26 3.71
C VAL A 230 22.63 -10.46 4.45
N HIS A 231 21.95 -9.58 3.73
CA HIS A 231 20.83 -8.84 4.27
C HIS A 231 19.55 -9.66 4.09
N LEU A 232 18.84 -9.92 5.18
CA LEU A 232 17.55 -10.60 5.16
C LEU A 232 16.45 -9.63 5.57
N ARG A 233 15.36 -9.65 4.80
CA ARG A 233 14.12 -8.97 5.16
C ARG A 233 12.95 -9.87 4.86
N MET A 234 12.08 -10.07 5.84
CA MET A 234 10.85 -10.85 5.68
C MET A 234 9.67 -10.04 6.17
N THR A 235 8.65 -9.94 5.32
CA THR A 235 7.49 -9.09 5.56
C THR A 235 6.22 -9.87 5.35
N PHE A 236 5.29 -9.70 6.27
CA PHE A 236 3.93 -10.22 6.15
C PHE A 236 2.96 -9.17 6.67
N ASP A 237 1.97 -8.78 5.86
CA ASP A 237 1.04 -7.68 6.19
C ASP A 237 -0.42 -8.12 6.35
N GLY A 238 -0.65 -9.42 6.55
CA GLY A 238 -2.00 -10.00 6.60
C GLY A 238 -2.56 -10.37 5.23
N ILE A 239 -1.90 -9.96 4.13
CA ILE A 239 -2.35 -10.21 2.76
C ILE A 239 -1.25 -10.90 1.94
N GLU A 240 -0.03 -10.39 1.99
CA GLU A 240 1.10 -10.89 1.21
C GLU A 240 2.27 -11.19 2.13
N LEU A 241 3.02 -12.25 1.77
CA LEU A 241 4.29 -12.60 2.38
C LEU A 241 5.40 -12.38 1.35
N VAL A 242 6.44 -11.65 1.76
CA VAL A 242 7.60 -11.33 0.94
C VAL A 242 8.87 -11.74 1.69
N ILE A 243 9.72 -12.53 1.04
CA ILE A 243 11.06 -12.87 1.53
C ILE A 243 12.07 -12.22 0.60
N GLU A 244 12.97 -11.43 1.18
CA GLU A 244 14.03 -10.76 0.46
C GLU A 244 15.41 -11.13 0.99
N VAL A 245 16.33 -11.30 0.06
CA VAL A 245 17.75 -11.60 0.31
C VAL A 245 18.59 -10.60 -0.48
N ASP A 246 19.45 -9.84 0.20
CA ASP A 246 20.22 -8.72 -0.37
C ASP A 246 19.35 -7.69 -1.13
N GLY A 247 18.13 -7.46 -0.64
CA GLY A 247 17.16 -6.53 -1.23
C GLY A 247 16.47 -7.04 -2.50
N VAL A 248 16.60 -8.32 -2.84
CA VAL A 248 15.91 -8.96 -3.96
C VAL A 248 14.80 -9.85 -3.42
N GLU A 249 13.57 -9.69 -3.93
CA GLU A 249 12.44 -10.57 -3.62
C GLU A 249 12.66 -11.97 -4.21
N HIS A 250 12.44 -12.99 -3.38
CA HIS A 250 12.56 -14.38 -3.76
C HIS A 250 11.22 -15.12 -3.64
N TYR A 251 11.01 -16.03 -4.59
CA TYR A 251 9.91 -16.98 -4.53
C TYR A 251 10.05 -17.89 -3.30
N TRP A 252 8.93 -18.15 -2.64
CA TRP A 252 8.84 -18.98 -1.45
C TRP A 252 7.75 -20.04 -1.63
N ILE A 253 7.86 -21.12 -0.87
CA ILE A 253 6.95 -22.26 -0.87
C ILE A 253 6.57 -22.58 0.58
N PRO A 254 5.30 -22.95 0.87
CA PRO A 254 4.93 -23.45 2.19
C PRO A 254 5.68 -24.74 2.51
N ASP A 255 6.16 -24.86 3.75
CA ASP A 255 6.86 -26.05 4.25
C ASP A 255 6.00 -27.31 4.08
N GLY A 256 6.54 -28.33 3.39
CA GLY A 256 5.84 -29.58 3.07
C GLY A 256 4.98 -29.55 1.81
N PHE A 257 4.96 -28.44 1.06
CA PHE A 257 4.20 -28.26 -0.18
C PHE A 257 5.08 -28.10 -1.42
N GLU A 258 6.34 -28.51 -1.35
CA GLU A 258 7.36 -28.35 -2.40
C GLU A 258 7.02 -29.05 -3.73
N MET A 259 6.28 -30.15 -3.64
CA MET A 259 5.86 -30.96 -4.78
C MET A 259 4.35 -30.84 -5.02
N VAL A 260 3.70 -29.83 -4.44
CA VAL A 260 2.26 -29.60 -4.51
C VAL A 260 1.99 -28.37 -5.38
N ASP A 261 0.99 -28.46 -6.25
CA ASP A 261 0.60 -27.35 -7.11
C ASP A 261 0.20 -26.12 -6.27
N PRO A 262 0.59 -24.89 -6.65
CA PRO A 262 0.29 -23.68 -5.89
C PRO A 262 -1.20 -23.44 -5.59
N GLY A 263 -2.10 -23.99 -6.41
CA GLY A 263 -3.54 -23.92 -6.18
C GLY A 263 -4.04 -24.74 -4.98
N ASP A 264 -3.26 -25.72 -4.53
CA ASP A 264 -3.57 -26.62 -3.41
C ASP A 264 -2.77 -26.27 -2.14
N TRP A 265 -2.03 -25.15 -2.16
CA TRP A 265 -1.31 -24.67 -0.99
C TRP A 265 -2.26 -24.26 0.15
N PRO A 266 -1.83 -24.38 1.42
CA PRO A 266 -2.60 -23.86 2.52
C PRO A 266 -2.77 -22.34 2.34
N PRO A 267 -3.94 -21.78 2.67
CA PRO A 267 -4.13 -20.34 2.60
C PRO A 267 -3.17 -19.66 3.58
N LEU A 268 -2.66 -18.49 3.18
CA LEU A 268 -1.92 -17.64 4.11
C LEU A 268 -2.80 -17.31 5.33
N PRO A 269 -2.21 -17.23 6.54
CA PRO A 269 -2.89 -16.66 7.69
C PRO A 269 -3.41 -15.26 7.35
N ASN A 270 -4.52 -14.85 7.96
CA ASN A 270 -5.00 -13.47 7.83
C ASN A 270 -4.39 -12.52 8.89
N LYS A 271 -3.71 -13.10 9.89
CA LYS A 271 -3.13 -12.41 11.05
C LYS A 271 -1.93 -13.19 11.57
N VAL A 272 -1.00 -12.47 12.22
CA VAL A 272 0.05 -13.11 13.01
C VAL A 272 -0.55 -13.51 14.37
N PRO A 273 -0.39 -14.74 14.84
CA PRO A 273 -0.83 -15.12 16.18
C PRO A 273 -0.15 -14.27 17.26
N ALA A 274 -0.89 -13.95 18.32
CA ALA A 274 -0.31 -13.27 19.47
C ALA A 274 0.56 -14.26 20.25
N GLY A 275 1.85 -13.96 20.38
CA GLY A 275 2.77 -14.73 21.23
C GLY A 275 2.66 -14.32 22.70
N ASP A 276 3.00 -15.24 23.59
CA ASP A 276 3.07 -15.02 25.04
C ASP A 276 4.51 -14.94 25.57
N GLY A 277 5.50 -15.02 24.68
CA GLY A 277 6.93 -15.02 25.00
C GLY A 277 7.62 -13.66 24.86
N ASP A 278 8.85 -13.60 25.39
CA ASP A 278 9.80 -12.52 25.14
C ASP A 278 10.29 -12.53 23.68
N LEU A 279 10.80 -11.39 23.21
CA LEU A 279 11.45 -11.28 21.91
C LEU A 279 12.88 -11.79 22.01
N TRP A 280 13.28 -12.66 21.08
CA TRP A 280 14.62 -13.22 21.04
C TRP A 280 15.35 -12.79 19.78
N ILE A 281 16.62 -12.40 19.92
CA ILE A 281 17.60 -12.34 18.84
C ILE A 281 18.44 -13.60 18.96
N SER A 282 18.46 -14.39 17.89
CA SER A 282 18.60 -15.84 17.97
C SER A 282 17.51 -16.49 18.84
N HIS A 283 17.64 -17.76 19.21
CA HIS A 283 16.67 -18.43 20.07
C HIS A 283 17.35 -19.48 20.96
N PRO A 284 17.06 -19.55 22.27
CA PRO A 284 17.78 -20.41 23.21
C PRO A 284 17.60 -21.91 22.96
N ASN A 285 16.51 -22.29 22.29
CA ASN A 285 16.23 -23.69 21.91
C ASN A 285 16.53 -23.98 20.42
N ARG A 286 17.22 -23.07 19.73
CA ARG A 286 17.65 -23.26 18.34
C ARG A 286 19.17 -23.15 18.32
N PHE A 287 19.80 -23.96 17.49
CA PHE A 287 21.21 -23.78 17.20
C PHE A 287 21.35 -22.54 16.31
N PHE A 288 22.20 -21.60 16.67
CA PHE A 288 22.64 -20.55 15.76
C PHE A 288 24.13 -20.34 15.92
N LEU A 289 24.91 -20.90 15.00
CA LEU A 289 26.32 -20.59 14.89
C LEU A 289 26.51 -19.56 13.79
N GLY A 290 26.79 -18.31 14.17
CA GLY A 290 26.85 -17.22 13.21
C GLY A 290 26.81 -15.85 13.85
N ALA A 291 26.93 -14.81 13.05
CA ALA A 291 26.82 -13.43 13.47
C ALA A 291 25.53 -12.78 12.95
N ILE A 292 24.93 -11.93 13.78
CA ILE A 292 23.74 -11.13 13.46
C ILE A 292 24.08 -9.66 13.73
N ASP A 293 23.64 -8.79 12.84
CA ASP A 293 23.88 -7.35 12.87
C ASP A 293 22.65 -6.57 12.38
N GLN A 294 22.52 -5.30 12.77
CA GLN A 294 21.47 -4.35 12.38
C GLN A 294 20.06 -4.97 12.37
N VAL A 295 19.64 -5.51 13.51
CA VAL A 295 18.32 -6.10 13.65
C VAL A 295 17.27 -4.99 13.69
N VAL A 296 16.24 -5.08 12.87
CA VAL A 296 15.10 -4.14 12.87
C VAL A 296 13.79 -4.92 12.84
N LEU A 297 12.90 -4.61 13.77
CA LEU A 297 11.56 -5.17 13.85
C LEU A 297 10.53 -4.06 13.65
N ARG A 298 9.56 -4.31 12.77
CA ARG A 298 8.46 -3.40 12.47
C ARG A 298 7.13 -4.12 12.62
N SER A 299 6.14 -3.42 13.18
CA SER A 299 4.74 -3.86 13.25
C SER A 299 3.95 -3.21 12.13
N ALA A 300 3.03 -3.96 11.52
CA ALA A 300 2.01 -3.36 10.67
C ALA A 300 1.12 -2.44 11.51
N THR A 301 0.96 -1.20 11.07
CA THR A 301 0.12 -0.22 11.76
C THR A 301 -1.34 -0.64 11.72
N GLU A 302 -2.14 -0.17 12.66
CA GLU A 302 -3.59 -0.21 12.48
C GLU A 302 -3.95 0.50 11.17
N PRO A 303 -4.71 -0.14 10.26
CA PRO A 303 -5.01 0.45 8.98
C PRO A 303 -5.79 1.76 9.15
N GLN A 304 -5.40 2.80 8.43
CA GLN A 304 -6.21 4.02 8.38
C GLN A 304 -7.34 3.80 7.39
N VAL A 305 -8.56 3.68 7.90
CA VAL A 305 -9.77 3.48 7.11
C VAL A 305 -10.49 4.82 6.94
N VAL A 306 -10.77 5.18 5.69
CA VAL A 306 -11.66 6.27 5.32
C VAL A 306 -12.91 5.66 4.71
N GLU A 307 -14.04 5.78 5.42
CA GLU A 307 -15.35 5.40 4.91
C GLU A 307 -16.00 6.61 4.25
N LEU A 308 -16.55 6.41 3.06
CA LEU A 308 -17.22 7.48 2.32
C LEU A 308 -18.71 7.54 2.68
N PRO A 309 -19.32 8.74 2.63
CA PRO A 309 -20.76 8.93 2.75
C PRO A 309 -21.59 8.11 1.75
N LEU A 310 -22.92 8.05 1.94
CA LEU A 310 -23.85 7.28 1.09
C LEU A 310 -24.06 7.85 -0.31
N ASP A 311 -23.89 9.16 -0.43
CA ASP A 311 -24.03 9.99 -1.63
C ASP A 311 -22.71 10.10 -2.43
N ILE A 312 -21.62 9.50 -1.93
CA ILE A 312 -20.31 9.51 -2.54
C ILE A 312 -19.87 8.08 -2.86
N GLU A 313 -19.41 7.86 -4.09
CA GLU A 313 -18.85 6.57 -4.53
C GLU A 313 -17.42 6.71 -5.04
N LEU A 314 -16.66 5.61 -4.93
CA LEU A 314 -15.40 5.43 -5.65
C LEU A 314 -15.74 4.74 -6.97
N LEU A 315 -15.14 5.18 -8.07
CA LEU A 315 -15.43 4.57 -9.37
C LEU A 315 -14.46 3.42 -9.70
N GLY A 316 -15.02 2.42 -10.39
CA GLY A 316 -14.37 1.23 -10.96
C GLY A 316 -14.09 0.08 -9.98
N PRO A 317 -13.17 -0.85 -10.29
CA PRO A 317 -13.00 -2.06 -9.49
C PRO A 317 -12.10 -1.82 -8.27
N PRO A 318 -12.19 -2.68 -7.24
CA PRO A 318 -11.24 -2.69 -6.14
C PRO A 318 -9.80 -2.82 -6.65
N ILE A 319 -8.91 -1.98 -6.14
CA ILE A 319 -7.50 -1.96 -6.52
C ILE A 319 -6.61 -1.79 -5.29
N LEU A 320 -5.50 -2.53 -5.28
CA LEU A 320 -4.43 -2.39 -4.30
C LEU A 320 -3.30 -1.56 -4.91
N VAL A 321 -3.10 -0.35 -4.39
CA VAL A 321 -2.03 0.55 -4.81
C VAL A 321 -0.80 0.26 -3.95
N HIS A 322 0.36 0.08 -4.59
CA HIS A 322 1.63 -0.24 -3.95
C HIS A 322 2.55 0.97 -4.01
N LEU A 323 3.05 1.38 -2.84
CA LEU A 323 4.06 2.41 -2.71
C LEU A 323 5.39 1.76 -2.29
N ASP A 324 6.50 2.20 -2.89
CA ASP A 324 7.83 1.74 -2.55
C ASP A 324 8.32 2.31 -1.20
N GLY A 325 9.51 1.89 -0.75
CA GLY A 325 10.12 2.40 0.49
C GLY A 325 10.44 3.90 0.50
N HIS A 326 10.41 4.58 -0.65
CA HIS A 326 10.58 6.03 -0.78
C HIS A 326 9.24 6.79 -0.81
N GLY A 327 8.12 6.06 -0.77
CA GLY A 327 6.78 6.62 -0.90
C GLY A 327 6.42 7.06 -2.31
N ALA A 328 7.14 6.54 -3.32
CA ALA A 328 6.78 6.61 -4.74
C ALA A 328 5.86 5.44 -5.11
N LEU A 329 5.20 5.48 -6.28
CA LEU A 329 4.51 4.27 -6.77
C LEU A 329 5.56 3.20 -7.08
N ASP A 330 5.28 1.96 -6.67
CA ASP A 330 6.17 0.85 -6.94
C ASP A 330 6.19 0.54 -8.45
N PRO A 331 7.30 0.75 -9.16
CA PRO A 331 7.38 0.56 -10.61
C PRO A 331 7.31 -0.91 -11.04
N LEU A 332 7.49 -1.86 -10.11
CA LEU A 332 7.32 -3.29 -10.38
C LEU A 332 5.84 -3.69 -10.43
N ARG A 333 4.98 -2.90 -9.79
CA ARG A 333 3.54 -3.16 -9.67
C ARG A 333 2.70 -2.19 -10.52
N HIS A 334 3.21 -0.98 -10.76
CA HIS A 334 2.51 0.10 -11.47
C HIS A 334 3.42 0.66 -12.58
N ASP A 335 2.96 0.58 -13.83
CA ASP A 335 3.62 1.14 -15.00
C ASP A 335 3.13 2.55 -15.37
N LEU A 336 2.02 2.99 -14.76
CA LEU A 336 1.35 4.27 -14.99
C LEU A 336 0.94 4.93 -13.66
N PRO A 337 0.74 6.27 -13.64
CA PRO A 337 0.09 6.96 -12.54
C PRO A 337 -1.26 6.34 -12.19
N VAL A 338 -1.58 6.27 -10.90
CA VAL A 338 -2.87 5.77 -10.40
C VAL A 338 -3.80 6.95 -10.16
N VAL A 339 -5.02 6.89 -10.69
CA VAL A 339 -6.06 7.91 -10.48
C VAL A 339 -7.24 7.30 -9.75
N ILE A 340 -7.53 7.83 -8.55
CA ILE A 340 -8.69 7.45 -7.75
C ILE A 340 -9.79 8.48 -8.00
N TYR A 341 -10.91 8.01 -8.53
CA TYR A 341 -12.07 8.84 -8.83
C TYR A 341 -13.06 8.79 -7.67
N VAL A 342 -13.37 9.97 -7.12
CA VAL A 342 -14.38 10.15 -6.09
C VAL A 342 -15.53 10.93 -6.72
N ALA A 343 -16.72 10.35 -6.72
CA ALA A 343 -17.88 10.89 -7.41
C ALA A 343 -19.02 11.14 -6.44
N GLU A 344 -19.70 12.28 -6.61
CA GLU A 344 -21.00 12.53 -6.01
C GLU A 344 -22.07 11.98 -6.95
N ILE A 345 -22.97 11.17 -6.39
CA ILE A 345 -23.96 10.42 -7.15
C ILE A 345 -25.36 10.79 -6.71
N GLY A 346 -26.23 11.06 -7.68
CA GLY A 346 -27.63 11.41 -7.43
C GLY A 346 -28.42 11.65 -8.71
N ASP A 347 -29.71 11.91 -8.54
CA ASP A 347 -30.64 12.14 -9.64
C ASP A 347 -30.67 13.64 -9.98
N PHE A 348 -30.27 14.03 -11.20
CA PHE A 348 -30.19 15.44 -11.66
C PHE A 348 -31.51 16.22 -11.44
N VAL A 349 -32.64 15.52 -11.41
CA VAL A 349 -33.98 16.09 -11.22
C VAL A 349 -34.17 16.67 -9.80
N GLU A 350 -33.52 16.10 -8.77
CA GLU A 350 -33.61 16.60 -7.40
C GLU A 350 -32.67 17.79 -7.15
N THR A 351 -31.50 17.82 -7.82
CA THR A 351 -30.50 18.89 -7.69
C THR A 351 -30.94 20.18 -8.40
N GLU A 352 -31.50 20.10 -9.61
CA GLU A 352 -32.06 21.28 -10.31
C GLU A 352 -33.30 21.85 -9.61
N ALA A 353 -34.08 21.01 -8.93
CA ALA A 353 -35.21 21.47 -8.11
C ALA A 353 -34.74 22.22 -6.84
N ALA A 354 -33.55 21.90 -6.33
CA ALA A 354 -32.95 22.53 -5.16
C ALA A 354 -32.22 23.85 -5.48
N ASP A 355 -31.65 24.01 -6.68
CA ASP A 355 -30.85 25.18 -7.09
C ASP A 355 -31.69 26.39 -7.57
N GLY A 356 -33.02 26.28 -7.58
CA GLY A 356 -33.93 27.41 -7.77
C GLY A 356 -33.86 28.11 -9.14
N THR A 357 -33.04 27.63 -10.08
CA THR A 357 -32.96 28.14 -11.46
C THR A 357 -33.98 27.51 -12.41
N ALA A 358 -34.76 26.55 -11.93
CA ALA A 358 -35.85 25.96 -12.70
C ALA A 358 -36.95 26.99 -12.94
N VAL A 359 -37.02 27.51 -14.17
CA VAL A 359 -38.25 28.11 -14.70
C VAL A 359 -39.28 26.98 -14.72
N ALA A 360 -40.26 27.07 -13.80
CA ALA A 360 -41.27 26.04 -13.64
C ALA A 360 -41.95 25.69 -14.98
N GLY A 361 -41.73 24.47 -15.48
CA GLY A 361 -42.47 23.88 -16.58
C GLY A 361 -41.73 23.70 -17.92
N GLU A 362 -40.46 24.08 -18.06
CA GLU A 362 -39.68 23.81 -19.28
C GLU A 362 -38.72 22.63 -19.08
N THR A 363 -38.78 21.63 -19.96
CA THR A 363 -37.81 20.51 -19.94
C THR A 363 -36.47 20.94 -20.54
N PHE A 364 -35.37 20.25 -20.21
CA PHE A 364 -34.03 20.51 -20.79
C PHE A 364 -34.02 20.52 -22.34
N ARG A 365 -34.89 19.70 -22.97
CA ARG A 365 -35.10 19.70 -24.42
C ARG A 365 -35.70 21.01 -24.93
N ASP A 366 -36.58 21.65 -24.16
CA ASP A 366 -37.18 22.95 -24.48
C ASP A 366 -36.15 24.07 -24.35
N GLN A 367 -35.26 24.01 -23.34
CA GLN A 367 -34.19 25.00 -23.17
C GLN A 367 -33.12 24.91 -24.26
N ILE A 368 -32.70 23.70 -24.66
CA ILE A 368 -31.75 23.51 -25.77
C ILE A 368 -32.35 23.96 -27.09
N SER A 369 -33.61 23.64 -27.36
CA SER A 369 -34.28 24.04 -28.59
C SER A 369 -34.48 25.56 -28.66
N ARG A 370 -34.76 26.23 -27.53
CA ARG A 370 -34.78 27.69 -27.45
C ARG A 370 -33.41 28.30 -27.70
N LYS A 371 -32.35 27.84 -27.00
CA LYS A 371 -30.98 28.35 -27.23
C LYS A 371 -30.50 28.12 -28.67
N ARG A 372 -30.84 26.99 -29.29
CA ARG A 372 -30.56 26.75 -30.72
C ARG A 372 -31.30 27.72 -31.63
N ARG A 373 -32.57 28.03 -31.32
CA ARG A 373 -33.37 28.99 -32.11
C ARG A 373 -32.84 30.41 -31.95
N GLU A 374 -32.50 30.81 -30.73
CA GLU A 374 -31.90 32.12 -30.43
C GLU A 374 -30.54 32.27 -31.13
N LYS A 375 -29.70 31.22 -31.12
CA LYS A 375 -28.42 31.23 -31.83
C LYS A 375 -28.61 31.31 -33.35
N ALA A 376 -29.55 30.55 -33.93
CA ALA A 376 -29.86 30.62 -35.35
C ALA A 376 -30.42 31.99 -35.78
N GLU A 377 -31.24 32.63 -34.94
CA GLU A 377 -31.74 33.99 -35.16
C GLU A 377 -30.61 35.03 -35.04
N GLN A 378 -29.65 34.82 -34.12
CA GLN A 378 -28.45 35.66 -34.00
C GLN A 378 -27.52 35.52 -35.20
N ASP A 379 -27.25 34.29 -35.64
CA ASP A 379 -26.38 34.01 -36.78
C ASP A 379 -26.98 34.59 -38.08
N ALA A 380 -28.30 34.45 -38.29
CA ALA A 380 -29.00 35.08 -39.41
C ALA A 380 -29.02 36.62 -39.35
N ALA A 381 -29.06 37.20 -38.14
CA ALA A 381 -28.98 38.65 -37.95
C ALA A 381 -27.56 39.19 -38.21
N ILE A 382 -26.53 38.42 -37.85
CA ILE A 382 -25.11 38.74 -38.12
C ILE A 382 -24.83 38.66 -39.62
N GLU A 383 -25.27 37.61 -40.30
CA GLU A 383 -25.13 37.43 -41.75
C GLU A 383 -25.80 38.58 -42.54
N LYS A 384 -26.95 39.04 -42.08
CA LYS A 384 -27.67 40.18 -42.67
C LYS A 384 -27.01 41.54 -42.38
N ALA A 385 -26.30 41.68 -41.27
CA ALA A 385 -25.68 42.93 -40.84
C ALA A 385 -24.24 43.11 -41.34
N PHE A 386 -23.50 42.01 -41.54
CA PHE A 386 -22.06 42.04 -41.83
C PHE A 386 -21.66 41.32 -43.12
N GLY A 387 -22.60 40.67 -43.84
CA GLY A 387 -22.25 39.77 -44.92
C GLY A 387 -21.66 38.46 -44.38
N ASP A 388 -21.53 37.44 -45.25
CA ASP A 388 -21.11 36.10 -44.86
C ASP A 388 -19.61 36.08 -44.48
N PRO A 389 -19.25 35.97 -43.18
CA PRO A 389 -17.85 36.00 -42.74
C PRO A 389 -17.08 34.77 -43.25
N ILE A 390 -17.79 33.70 -43.61
CA ILE A 390 -17.21 32.47 -44.15
C ILE A 390 -16.82 32.67 -45.62
N ALA A 391 -17.57 33.46 -46.39
CA ALA A 391 -17.23 33.76 -47.78
C ALA A 391 -15.92 34.57 -47.89
N ASP A 392 -15.71 35.56 -47.02
CA ASP A 392 -14.47 36.35 -46.98
C ASP A 392 -13.27 35.50 -46.49
N LEU A 393 -13.50 34.57 -45.56
CA LEU A 393 -12.47 33.66 -45.06
C LEU A 393 -12.11 32.57 -46.08
N MET A 394 -13.08 32.08 -46.85
CA MET A 394 -12.87 31.15 -47.97
C MET A 394 -12.10 31.81 -49.11
N HIS A 395 -12.37 33.08 -49.43
CA HIS A 395 -11.62 33.82 -50.44
C HIS A 395 -10.16 34.07 -50.02
N TYR A 396 -9.91 34.24 -48.71
CA TYR A 396 -8.56 34.36 -48.14
C TYR A 396 -7.81 33.01 -48.08
N LEU A 397 -8.52 31.90 -47.90
CA LEU A 397 -7.95 30.55 -47.90
C LEU A 397 -7.70 29.99 -49.31
N GLU A 398 -8.49 30.39 -50.32
CA GLU A 398 -8.24 30.04 -51.73
C GLU A 398 -6.94 30.66 -52.27
N ASP A 399 -6.57 31.86 -51.82
CA ASP A 399 -5.30 32.52 -52.15
C ASP A 399 -4.08 31.88 -51.45
N TRP A 400 -4.30 31.12 -50.36
CA TRP A 400 -3.24 30.52 -49.55
C TRP A 400 -2.97 29.03 -49.89
N GLY A 401 -3.83 28.42 -50.71
CA GLY A 401 -3.84 26.97 -50.99
C GLY A 401 -3.17 26.50 -52.29
N GLN A 402 -2.39 27.34 -52.99
CA GLN A 402 -1.53 26.87 -54.09
C GLN A 402 -0.20 26.31 -53.56
N ASP A 403 -0.26 25.23 -52.79
CA ASP A 403 0.71 24.14 -52.86
C ASP A 403 0.33 23.06 -51.85
N THR A 404 0.45 21.82 -52.31
CA THR A 404 0.37 20.52 -51.60
C THR A 404 -0.99 19.82 -51.55
N ASP A 405 -1.01 18.74 -52.34
CA ASP A 405 -2.06 17.77 -52.58
C ASP A 405 -2.55 17.03 -51.32
N ALA A 406 -3.86 16.76 -51.34
CA ALA A 406 -4.65 16.07 -50.33
C ALA A 406 -4.41 14.55 -50.25
N ILE A 407 -4.60 14.00 -49.04
CA ILE A 407 -5.14 12.64 -48.84
C ILE A 407 -6.34 12.76 -47.89
N PRO A 408 -7.56 12.32 -48.29
CA PRO A 408 -8.77 12.45 -47.47
C PRO A 408 -9.08 11.19 -46.65
N GLY A 409 -9.58 11.39 -45.43
CA GLY A 409 -10.40 10.40 -44.72
C GLY A 409 -10.10 10.23 -43.23
N GLN A 410 -10.67 11.09 -42.37
CA GLN A 410 -11.02 10.71 -40.99
C GLN A 410 -12.37 11.33 -40.60
N PRO A 411 -13.23 10.60 -39.86
CA PRO A 411 -14.51 11.10 -39.35
C PRO A 411 -14.32 12.00 -38.12
N GLU A 412 -15.35 12.81 -37.84
CA GLU A 412 -15.40 13.84 -36.79
C GLU A 412 -14.94 13.34 -35.40
N PRO A 413 -14.27 14.19 -34.59
CA PRO A 413 -13.84 13.78 -33.27
C PRO A 413 -15.04 13.69 -32.32
N GLU A 414 -15.27 12.50 -31.78
CA GLU A 414 -15.94 12.31 -30.49
C GLU A 414 -15.28 13.21 -29.44
N TYR A 415 -16.09 13.93 -28.68
CA TYR A 415 -15.64 14.74 -27.55
C TYR A 415 -14.96 13.85 -26.51
N SER A 416 -13.63 13.76 -26.55
CA SER A 416 -12.83 13.21 -25.46
C SER A 416 -12.62 14.31 -24.41
N LEU A 417 -13.03 14.03 -23.18
CA LEU A 417 -12.62 14.79 -22.00
C LEU A 417 -11.07 14.80 -21.95
N PRO A 418 -10.44 15.86 -21.43
CA PRO A 418 -8.98 15.94 -21.38
C PRO A 418 -8.43 14.84 -20.45
N MET A 419 -7.93 13.76 -21.05
CA MET A 419 -7.28 12.66 -20.36
C MET A 419 -5.90 13.14 -19.89
N THR A 420 -5.77 13.46 -18.60
CA THR A 420 -4.47 13.51 -17.93
C THR A 420 -3.78 12.15 -18.08
N PRO A 421 -2.52 12.00 -18.52
CA PRO A 421 -1.93 10.66 -18.70
C PRO A 421 -1.95 9.82 -17.39
N GLY A 422 -2.55 8.62 -17.40
CA GLY A 422 -2.59 7.70 -16.25
C GLY A 422 -3.51 6.48 -16.45
N LEU A 423 -3.54 5.55 -15.51
CA LEU A 423 -4.56 4.48 -15.47
C LEU A 423 -5.89 5.11 -15.01
N HIS A 424 -6.85 5.24 -15.94
CA HIS A 424 -8.16 5.82 -15.67
C HIS A 424 -9.17 4.73 -15.33
N ILE A 425 -9.63 4.72 -14.09
CA ILE A 425 -10.62 3.79 -13.59
C ILE A 425 -12.02 4.44 -13.67
N GLY A 426 -12.97 3.84 -14.40
CA GLY A 426 -14.40 4.19 -14.27
C GLY A 426 -14.95 5.34 -15.13
N ILE A 427 -14.33 5.67 -16.27
CA ILE A 427 -14.97 6.59 -17.24
C ILE A 427 -15.83 5.78 -18.22
N GLY A 428 -17.02 5.41 -17.76
CA GLY A 428 -18.08 4.73 -18.53
C GLY A 428 -19.28 4.53 -17.62
N ASP A 429 -20.50 4.66 -18.15
CA ASP A 429 -21.79 4.58 -17.43
C ASP A 429 -21.70 3.66 -16.20
N VAL A 430 -21.63 4.27 -15.02
CA VAL A 430 -21.57 3.57 -13.74
C VAL A 430 -22.98 3.06 -13.48
N ASP A 431 -23.27 1.84 -13.90
CA ASP A 431 -24.48 1.07 -13.55
C ASP A 431 -25.82 1.84 -13.60
N GLY A 432 -25.98 2.74 -14.58
CA GLY A 432 -27.23 3.49 -14.76
C GLY A 432 -27.45 4.63 -13.75
N VAL A 433 -26.43 5.03 -13.00
CA VAL A 433 -26.47 6.16 -12.06
C VAL A 433 -25.69 7.36 -12.62
N SER A 434 -26.31 8.54 -12.58
CA SER A 434 -25.72 9.76 -13.12
C SER A 434 -24.68 10.34 -12.17
N VAL A 435 -23.45 10.53 -12.66
CA VAL A 435 -22.39 11.24 -11.92
C VAL A 435 -22.70 12.74 -11.92
N LEU A 436 -22.90 13.31 -10.73
CA LEU A 436 -23.22 14.74 -10.57
C LEU A 436 -21.96 15.60 -10.54
N ARG A 437 -20.94 15.13 -9.79
CA ARG A 437 -19.63 15.80 -9.66
C ARG A 437 -18.52 14.77 -9.50
N LEU A 438 -17.33 15.10 -9.98
CA LEU A 438 -16.16 14.21 -10.00
C LEU A 438 -14.94 14.94 -9.44
N HIS A 439 -14.18 14.26 -8.57
CA HIS A 439 -12.89 14.71 -8.06
C HIS A 439 -11.85 13.61 -8.24
N ASN A 440 -10.62 13.98 -8.62
CA ASN A 440 -9.58 13.03 -8.98
C ASN A 440 -8.42 13.13 -8.00
N VAL A 441 -8.13 12.05 -7.27
CA VAL A 441 -6.89 11.94 -6.49
C VAL A 441 -5.87 11.19 -7.35
N VAL A 442 -4.90 11.92 -7.89
CA VAL A 442 -3.83 11.37 -8.75
C VAL A 442 -2.59 11.11 -7.91
N ILE A 443 -2.07 9.89 -8.00
CA ILE A 443 -0.77 9.48 -7.50
C ILE A 443 0.15 9.34 -8.71
N ASP A 444 1.09 10.28 -8.84
CA ASP A 444 2.13 10.20 -9.88
C ASP A 444 3.15 9.10 -9.55
N LEU A 445 3.93 8.68 -10.55
CA LEU A 445 5.02 7.71 -10.39
C LEU A 445 6.05 8.16 -9.33
N THR A 446 6.21 9.47 -9.15
CA THR A 446 7.06 10.06 -8.11
C THR A 446 6.47 9.99 -6.69
N GLY A 447 5.25 9.48 -6.54
CA GLY A 447 4.47 9.54 -5.30
C GLY A 447 3.87 10.91 -5.00
N ALA A 448 3.96 11.87 -5.92
CA ALA A 448 3.31 13.16 -5.77
C ALA A 448 1.79 12.99 -5.86
N ILE A 449 1.07 13.52 -4.86
CA ILE A 449 -0.39 13.43 -4.77
C ILE A 449 -1.01 14.75 -5.21
N ARG A 450 -1.88 14.72 -6.21
CA ARG A 450 -2.61 15.89 -6.74
C ARG A 450 -4.12 15.63 -6.66
N GLY A 451 -4.89 16.69 -6.34
CA GLY A 451 -6.35 16.70 -6.29
C GLY A 451 -6.92 17.63 -7.35
#